data_AF-X1N6X2-F1
#
_entry.id   AF-X1N6X2-F1
#
_cell.length_a   1.000
_cell.length_b   1.000
_cell.length_c   1.000
_cell.angle_alpha   90.00
_cell.angle_beta   90.00
_cell.angle_gamma   90.00
#
_symmetry.space_group_name_H-M   'P 1'
#
loop_
_entity.id
_entity.type
_entity.pdbx_description
1 polymer ?
#
loop_
_entity_poly.entity_id
_entity_poly.type
_entity_poly.pdbx_seq_one_letter_code
_entity_poly.pdbx_strand_id
1 'polypeptide(L)'
;SPLPARMKKQEISDDEQFALVGERYKLISVDDGNTFQLYDLKEDISESVDISTKKPGIVTVMKEKLLQWVESCRKESQKVKEKQEKAE
;
A
#
# COMPACT_ATOMS: atom_id res chain seq x y z
N SER A 1 -31.96 -4.02 -28.61
CA SER A 1 -31.47 -4.99 -27.60
C SER A 1 -31.31 -4.27 -26.28
N PRO A 2 -31.89 -4.75 -25.16
CA PRO A 2 -31.62 -4.16 -23.86
C PRO A 2 -30.15 -4.36 -23.52
N LEU A 3 -29.51 -3.31 -23.01
CA LEU A 3 -28.14 -3.35 -22.52
C LEU A 3 -28.04 -4.40 -21.39
N PRO A 4 -26.98 -5.24 -21.35
CA PRO A 4 -26.81 -6.18 -20.25
C PRO A 4 -26.77 -5.41 -18.94
N ALA A 5 -27.50 -5.92 -17.93
CA ALA A 5 -27.53 -5.34 -16.59
C ALA A 5 -26.09 -5.08 -16.12
N ARG A 6 -25.77 -3.80 -15.87
CA ARG A 6 -24.47 -3.36 -15.38
C ARG A 6 -24.16 -4.19 -14.14
N MET A 7 -23.22 -5.12 -14.26
CA MET A 7 -22.80 -6.01 -13.16
C MET A 7 -22.58 -5.18 -11.90
N LYS A 8 -23.05 -5.75 -10.79
CA LYS A 8 -23.16 -5.16 -9.45
C LYS A 8 -22.04 -4.16 -9.17
N LYS A 9 -22.41 -2.94 -8.77
CA LYS A 9 -21.49 -1.93 -8.25
C LYS A 9 -20.75 -2.60 -7.09
N GLN A 10 -19.48 -2.95 -7.32
CA GLN A 10 -18.61 -3.51 -6.30
C GLN A 10 -18.63 -2.53 -5.11
N GLU A 11 -18.93 -3.03 -3.92
CA GLU A 11 -18.88 -2.23 -2.69
C GLU A 11 -17.44 -1.75 -2.53
N ILE A 12 -17.25 -0.43 -2.67
CA ILE A 12 -15.95 0.20 -2.41
C ILE A 12 -15.92 0.36 -0.90
N SER A 13 -15.09 -0.40 -0.20
CA SER A 13 -14.81 -0.13 1.21
C SER A 13 -13.82 1.03 1.31
N ASP A 14 -13.97 1.86 2.34
CA ASP A 14 -13.08 2.99 2.63
C ASP A 14 -11.80 2.55 3.39
N ASP A 15 -11.40 1.28 3.26
CA ASP A 15 -10.22 0.74 3.94
C ASP A 15 -8.95 1.41 3.39
N GLU A 16 -8.03 1.78 4.29
CA GLU A 16 -6.74 2.34 3.88
C GLU A 16 -5.94 1.29 3.11
N GLN A 17 -5.37 1.71 1.98
CA GLN A 17 -4.50 0.88 1.16
C GLN A 17 -3.08 1.39 1.25
N PHE A 18 -2.14 0.48 1.45
CA PHE A 18 -0.72 0.79 1.52
C PHE A 18 0.03 0.09 0.40
N ALA A 19 0.93 0.81 -0.28
CA ALA A 19 1.82 0.22 -1.27
C ALA A 19 3.23 0.77 -1.12
N LEU A 20 4.22 -0.13 -1.08
CA LEU A 20 5.64 0.21 -1.19
C LEU A 20 6.21 -0.44 -2.45
N VAL A 21 6.58 0.38 -3.42
CA VAL A 21 7.20 -0.05 -4.68
C VAL A 21 8.70 0.17 -4.59
N GLY A 22 9.47 -0.91 -4.67
CA GLY A 22 10.93 -0.88 -4.83
C GLY A 22 11.34 -1.21 -6.26
N GLU A 23 12.65 -1.36 -6.49
CA GLU A 23 13.19 -1.63 -7.83
C GLU A 23 12.81 -3.01 -8.37
N ARG A 24 12.76 -4.02 -7.49
CA ARG A 24 12.43 -5.41 -7.85
C ARG A 24 11.12 -5.89 -7.26
N TYR A 25 10.71 -5.38 -6.11
CA TYR A 25 9.57 -5.92 -5.40
C TYR A 25 8.55 -4.83 -5.11
N LYS A 26 7.27 -5.20 -5.11
CA LYS A 26 6.17 -4.39 -4.61
C LYS A 26 5.48 -5.11 -3.47
N LEU A 27 5.29 -4.39 -2.37
CA LEU A 27 4.45 -4.82 -1.25
C LEU A 27 3.16 -4.01 -1.28
N ILE A 28 2.00 -4.67 -1.18
CA ILE A 28 0.69 -4.02 -1.11
C ILE A 28 -0.16 -4.63 0.01
N SER A 29 -0.94 -3.78 0.66
CA SER A 29 -2.03 -4.14 1.56
C SER A 29 -3.27 -3.36 1.14
N VAL A 30 -4.41 -4.04 1.10
CA VAL A 30 -5.71 -3.48 0.70
C VAL A 30 -6.72 -3.47 1.85
N ASP A 31 -6.26 -3.77 3.06
CA ASP A 31 -7.07 -4.03 4.24
C ASP A 31 -6.45 -3.39 5.49
N ASP A 32 -6.05 -2.13 5.40
CA ASP A 32 -5.48 -1.34 6.51
C ASP A 32 -4.23 -1.99 7.15
N GLY A 33 -3.41 -2.66 6.34
CA GLY A 33 -2.17 -3.29 6.81
C GLY A 33 -2.37 -4.61 7.54
N ASN A 34 -3.57 -5.22 7.49
CA ASN A 34 -3.83 -6.51 8.11
C ASN A 34 -3.16 -7.65 7.33
N THR A 35 -3.24 -7.64 6.00
CA THR A 35 -2.59 -8.60 5.12
C THR A 35 -1.70 -7.92 4.10
N PHE A 36 -0.68 -8.64 3.64
CA PHE A 36 0.29 -8.14 2.68
C PHE A 36 0.51 -9.15 1.56
N GLN A 37 0.49 -8.63 0.33
CA GLN A 37 0.87 -9.34 -0.88
C GLN A 37 2.21 -8.82 -1.37
N LEU A 38 3.02 -9.71 -1.96
CA LEU A 38 4.34 -9.39 -2.47
C LEU A 38 4.45 -9.84 -3.93
N TYR A 39 4.90 -8.95 -4.80
CA TYR A 39 5.11 -9.24 -6.23
C TYR A 39 6.56 -8.96 -6.62
N ASP A 40 7.14 -9.80 -7.49
CA ASP A 40 8.47 -9.61 -8.08
C ASP A 40 8.33 -8.95 -9.45
N LEU A 41 8.53 -7.64 -9.52
CA LEU A 41 8.34 -6.82 -10.71
C LEU A 41 9.35 -7.12 -11.83
N LYS A 42 10.45 -7.82 -11.54
CA LYS A 42 11.42 -8.24 -12.56
C LYS A 42 10.96 -9.50 -13.29
N GLU A 43 10.32 -10.42 -12.58
CA GLU A 43 9.87 -11.72 -13.10
C GLU A 43 8.39 -11.72 -13.49
N ASP A 44 7.57 -10.86 -12.85
CA ASP A 44 6.13 -10.75 -13.02
C ASP A 44 5.71 -9.27 -13.00
N ILE A 45 5.97 -8.59 -14.13
CA ILE A 45 5.59 -7.19 -14.36
C ILE A 45 4.06 -7.00 -14.27
N SER A 46 3.29 -8.05 -14.58
CA SER A 46 1.83 -8.04 -14.50
C SER A 46 1.26 -8.17 -13.08
N GLU A 47 2.11 -8.40 -12.07
CA GLU A 47 1.68 -8.55 -10.67
C GLU A 47 0.58 -9.62 -10.52
N SER A 48 0.72 -10.71 -11.27
CA SER A 48 -0.28 -11.78 -11.38
C SER A 48 -0.15 -12.86 -10.30
N VAL A 49 1.04 -13.00 -9.70
CA VAL A 49 1.35 -14.05 -8.72
C VAL A 49 1.84 -13.45 -7.42
N ASP A 50 1.04 -13.61 -6.36
CA ASP A 50 1.48 -13.31 -5.00
C ASP A 50 2.53 -14.32 -4.53
N ILE A 51 3.70 -13.82 -4.14
CA ILE A 51 4.83 -14.60 -3.62
C ILE A 51 5.11 -14.32 -2.14
N SER A 52 4.20 -13.66 -1.43
CA SER A 52 4.29 -13.31 0.00
C SER A 52 4.67 -14.52 0.88
N THR A 53 3.99 -15.65 0.68
CA THR A 53 4.23 -16.91 1.41
C THR A 53 5.55 -17.59 1.03
N LYS A 54 6.05 -17.37 -0.18
CA LYS A 54 7.30 -17.95 -0.68
C LYS A 54 8.53 -17.17 -0.22
N LYS A 55 8.39 -15.86 0.04
CA LYS A 55 9.49 -14.97 0.45
C LYS A 55 9.13 -14.16 1.71
N PRO A 56 8.84 -14.80 2.85
CA PRO A 56 8.41 -14.10 4.07
C PRO A 56 9.47 -13.13 4.59
N GLY A 57 10.76 -13.41 4.41
CA GLY A 57 11.84 -12.49 4.80
C GLY A 57 11.81 -11.17 4.04
N ILE A 58 11.43 -11.18 2.76
CA ILE A 58 11.29 -9.96 1.95
C ILE A 58 10.06 -9.17 2.39
N VAL A 59 8.96 -9.86 2.70
CA VAL A 59 7.75 -9.24 3.27
C VAL A 59 8.10 -8.48 4.56
N THR A 60 8.85 -9.09 5.48
CA THR A 60 9.27 -8.44 6.72
C THR A 60 10.07 -7.16 6.46
N VAL A 61 11.12 -7.24 5.64
CA VAL A 61 11.98 -6.09 5.34
C VAL A 61 11.21 -4.96 4.66
N MET A 62 10.34 -5.28 3.70
CA MET A 62 9.54 -4.27 3.02
C MET A 62 8.46 -3.67 3.93
N LYS A 63 7.86 -4.48 4.80
CA LYS A 63 6.88 -4.00 5.78
C LYS A 63 7.51 -3.02 6.76
N GLU A 64 8.71 -3.30 7.26
CA GLU A 64 9.45 -2.37 8.12
C GLU A 64 9.70 -1.03 7.43
N LYS A 65 10.16 -1.06 6.16
CA LYS A 65 10.37 0.16 5.37
C LYS A 65 9.08 0.95 5.15
N LEU A 66 7.98 0.24 4.87
CA LEU A 66 6.66 0.87 4.68
C LEU A 66 6.22 1.57 5.97
N LEU A 67 6.31 0.89 7.12
CA LEU A 67 5.91 1.46 8.41
C LEU A 67 6.78 2.66 8.80
N GLN A 68 8.09 2.58 8.57
CA GLN A 68 9.01 3.72 8.79
C GLN A 68 8.64 4.92 7.91
N TRP A 69 8.30 4.68 6.65
CA TRP A 69 7.86 5.75 5.74
C TRP A 69 6.53 6.37 6.20
N VAL A 70 5.53 5.55 6.53
CA VAL A 70 4.23 6.02 7.07
C VAL A 70 4.43 6.87 8.32
N GLU A 71 5.29 6.44 9.24
CA GLU A 71 5.60 7.20 10.45
C GLU A 71 6.30 8.54 10.12
N SER A 72 7.19 8.56 9.12
CA SER A 72 7.85 9.80 8.68
C SER A 72 6.86 10.81 8.11
N CYS A 73 5.88 10.36 7.31
CA CYS A 73 4.81 11.20 6.79
C CYS A 73 3.94 11.79 7.91
N ARG A 74 3.64 10.98 8.94
CA ARG A 74 2.87 11.44 10.12
C ARG A 74 3.64 12.51 10.92
N LYS A 75 4.94 12.31 11.13
CA LYS A 75 5.80 13.27 11.86
C LYS A 75 5.93 14.60 11.13
N GLU A 76 6.06 14.59 9.80
CA GLU A 76 6.14 15.82 9.01
C GLU A 76 4.85 16.64 9.09
N SER A 77 3.69 15.96 9.06
CA SER A 77 2.38 16.59 9.16
C SER A 77 2.16 17.35 10.48
N GLN A 78 2.86 16.97 11.56
CA GLN A 78 2.80 17.65 12.85
C GLN A 78 3.72 18.89 12.91
N LYS A 79 4.91 18.83 12.31
CA LYS A 79 5.87 19.94 12.30
C LYS A 79 5.40 21.15 11.50
N VAL A 80 4.63 20.93 10.43
CA VAL A 80 4.06 22.01 9.61
C VAL A 80 3.03 22.82 10.40
N LYS A 81 2.23 22.17 11.27
CA LYS A 81 1.21 22.85 12.09
C LYS A 81 1.85 23.74 13.17
N GLU A 82 2.89 23.26 13.84
CA GLU A 82 3.58 24.04 14.90
C GLU A 82 4.34 25.26 14.35
N LYS A 83 4.77 25.25 13.09
CA LYS A 83 5.40 26.42 12.45
C LYS A 83 4.39 27.48 12.01
N GLN A 84 3.13 27.12 11.76
CA GLN A 84 2.09 28.07 11.38
C GLN A 84 1.52 28.82 12.60
N GLU A 85 1.42 28.17 13.76
CA GLU A 85 0.93 28.81 14.99
C GLU A 85 1.94 29.75 15.68
N LYS A 86 3.24 29.66 15.35
CA LYS A 86 4.27 30.57 15.90
C LYS A 86 4.62 31.75 14.99
N ALA A 87 3.96 31.88 13.85
CA ALA A 87 4.16 32.95 12.88
C ALA A 87 2.98 33.95 12.86
N GLU A 88 2.02 33.83 13.79
CA GLU A 88 0.89 34.75 13.98
C GLU A 88 1.04 35.57 15.27
#